data_AF-A0AAD5XFM4-F1
#
_entry.id   AF-A0AAD5XFM4-F1
#
_cell.length_a   1.000
_cell.length_b   1.000
_cell.length_c   1.000
_cell.angle_alpha   90.00
_cell.angle_beta   90.00
_cell.angle_gamma   90.00
#
_symmetry.space_group_name_H-M   'P 1'
#
loop_
_entity.id
_entity.type
_entity.pdbx_description
1 polymer ?
#
loop_
_entity_poly.entity_id
_entity_poly.type
_entity_poly.pdbx_seq_one_letter_code
_entity_poly.pdbx_strand_id
1 'polypeptide(L)'
;MDRKARLAELRKLKDASESPNSTTEKEKENGELSFRNYNPLTEHVKALKTTLPVDTNAESVLASNSKERVVPKTLEDQAKIIEQDTKALFAKQVATSDSVEITSLAPRKPGFDLAREYERRTERLEKKTNYAIAENIRKRFKDSHDISEVGGITNDGENNDEDDDD
;
A
#
# COMPACT_ATOMS: atom_id res chain seq x y z
N MET A 1 11.49 -11.04 18.71
CA MET A 1 10.57 -12.02 18.09
C MET A 1 11.41 -12.95 17.22
N ASP A 2 11.61 -14.18 17.66
CA ASP A 2 12.43 -15.15 16.94
C ASP A 2 11.77 -15.54 15.61
N ARG A 3 12.54 -15.52 14.52
CA ARG A 3 12.09 -15.90 13.16
C ARG A 3 11.37 -17.27 13.15
N LYS A 4 11.81 -18.18 14.02
CA LYS A 4 11.24 -19.52 14.18
C LYS A 4 9.78 -19.49 14.65
N ALA A 5 9.43 -18.61 15.59
CA ALA A 5 8.06 -18.48 16.08
C ALA A 5 7.12 -17.95 14.98
N ARG A 6 7.58 -16.93 14.25
CA ARG A 6 6.82 -16.34 13.13
C ARG A 6 6.56 -17.35 12.01
N LEU A 7 7.55 -18.17 11.65
CA LEU A 7 7.38 -19.20 10.63
C LEU A 7 6.43 -20.33 11.08
N ALA A 8 6.39 -20.66 12.38
CA ALA A 8 5.46 -21.64 12.91
C ALA A 8 4.01 -21.13 12.88
N GLU A 9 3.77 -19.85 13.18
CA GLU A 9 2.44 -19.23 13.05
C GLU A 9 1.97 -19.18 11.60
N LEU A 10 2.84 -18.82 10.66
CA LEU A 10 2.52 -18.80 9.23
C LEU A 10 2.18 -20.19 8.69
N ARG A 11 2.86 -21.24 9.18
CA ARG A 11 2.57 -22.62 8.79
C ARG A 11 1.20 -23.08 9.32
N LYS A 12 0.86 -22.76 10.57
CA LYS A 12 -0.46 -23.06 11.17
C LYS A 12 -1.60 -22.37 10.44
N LEU A 13 -1.41 -21.12 10.01
CA LEU A 13 -2.41 -20.40 9.22
C LEU A 13 -2.63 -21.05 7.85
N LYS A 14 -1.54 -21.49 7.20
CA LYS A 14 -1.63 -22.16 5.90
C LYS A 14 -2.38 -23.50 6.00
N ASP A 15 -2.03 -24.32 6.99
CA ASP A 15 -2.67 -25.62 7.23
C ASP A 15 -4.18 -25.46 7.55
N ALA A 16 -4.58 -24.38 8.21
CA ALA A 16 -6.00 -24.07 8.47
C ALA A 16 -6.77 -23.66 7.19
N SER A 17 -6.10 -23.07 6.21
CA SER A 17 -6.71 -22.66 4.93
C SER A 17 -6.78 -23.77 3.88
N GLU A 18 -5.99 -24.83 4.03
CA GLU A 18 -5.79 -25.90 3.03
C GLU A 18 -6.45 -27.22 3.44
N SER A 19 -7.64 -27.18 4.04
CA SER A 19 -8.47 -28.39 4.21
C SER A 19 -9.11 -28.79 2.86
N PRO A 20 -8.79 -29.96 2.28
CA PRO A 20 -9.30 -30.36 0.97
C PRO A 20 -10.49 -31.30 1.12
N ASN A 21 -11.61 -30.83 1.68
CA ASN A 21 -12.93 -31.46 1.46
C ASN A 21 -14.09 -30.65 2.08
N SER A 22 -14.86 -29.94 1.25
CA SER A 22 -16.30 -29.72 1.42
C SER A 22 -16.85 -28.97 0.20
N THR A 23 -16.81 -29.63 -0.96
CA THR A 23 -17.66 -29.26 -2.09
C THR A 23 -18.64 -30.40 -2.28
N THR A 24 -19.91 -30.03 -2.47
CA THR A 24 -21.15 -30.82 -2.58
C THR A 24 -21.84 -31.17 -1.26
N GLU A 25 -23.13 -30.78 -1.20
CA GLU A 25 -24.11 -30.97 -0.12
C GLU A 25 -24.16 -29.87 0.94
N LYS A 26 -24.50 -28.66 0.49
CA LYS A 26 -25.47 -27.85 1.23
C LYS A 26 -26.66 -27.61 0.32
N GLU A 27 -27.78 -28.12 0.78
CA GLU A 27 -29.08 -28.12 0.15
C GLU A 27 -29.47 -26.71 -0.28
N LYS A 28 -30.13 -26.66 -1.43
CA LYS A 28 -30.80 -25.45 -1.91
C LYS A 28 -31.96 -25.13 -0.96
N GLU A 29 -31.69 -24.47 0.16
CA GLU A 29 -32.69 -23.60 0.80
C GLU A 29 -32.81 -22.33 -0.04
N ASN A 30 -33.22 -22.52 -1.30
CA ASN A 30 -33.80 -21.45 -2.06
C ASN A 30 -35.13 -21.16 -1.39
N GLY A 31 -35.21 -20.01 -0.71
CA GLY A 31 -36.48 -19.38 -0.39
C GLY A 31 -37.22 -19.12 -1.69
N GLU A 32 -37.94 -20.13 -2.17
CA GLU A 32 -38.76 -20.05 -3.37
C GLU A 32 -40.00 -19.25 -2.97
N LEU A 33 -39.96 -17.94 -3.23
CA LEU A 33 -41.08 -17.05 -3.01
C LEU A 33 -42.28 -17.56 -3.83
N SER A 34 -43.29 -18.09 -3.15
CA SER A 34 -44.50 -18.56 -3.82
C SER A 34 -45.36 -17.34 -4.16
N PHE A 35 -45.32 -16.88 -5.42
CA PHE A 35 -46.09 -15.72 -5.90
C PHE A 35 -47.58 -15.98 -6.08
N ARG A 36 -48.09 -17.19 -5.77
CA ARG A 36 -49.49 -17.56 -5.99
C ARG A 36 -50.25 -17.72 -4.67
N ASN A 37 -51.30 -16.92 -4.51
CA ASN A 37 -52.19 -16.92 -3.35
C ASN A 37 -53.31 -17.97 -3.41
N TYR A 38 -53.25 -18.93 -4.34
CA TYR A 38 -54.22 -20.02 -4.46
C TYR A 38 -53.57 -21.24 -5.11
N ASN A 39 -54.18 -22.41 -4.93
CA ASN A 39 -53.78 -23.64 -5.62
C ASN A 39 -54.63 -23.84 -6.90
N PRO A 40 -54.02 -23.88 -8.10
CA PRO A 40 -54.77 -23.93 -9.35
C PRO A 40 -55.51 -25.26 -9.63
N LEU A 41 -55.19 -26.35 -8.92
CA LEU A 41 -55.92 -27.63 -9.11
C LEU A 41 -57.15 -27.75 -8.21
N THR A 42 -57.12 -27.12 -7.05
CA THR A 42 -58.17 -27.26 -6.03
C THR A 42 -59.02 -26.00 -5.89
N GLU A 43 -58.74 -24.96 -6.69
CA GLU A 43 -59.38 -23.62 -6.66
C GLU A 43 -59.42 -22.91 -5.29
N HIS A 44 -58.83 -23.51 -4.26
CA HIS A 44 -58.81 -22.97 -2.91
C HIS A 44 -57.72 -21.89 -2.76
N VAL A 45 -58.16 -20.72 -2.29
CA VAL A 45 -57.30 -19.59 -1.93
C VAL A 45 -56.56 -19.92 -0.64
N LYS A 46 -55.25 -19.66 -0.60
CA LYS A 46 -54.47 -19.82 0.63
C LYS A 46 -54.95 -18.77 1.62
N ALA A 47 -55.25 -19.19 2.85
CA ALA A 47 -55.64 -18.25 3.90
C ALA A 47 -54.48 -17.27 4.17
N LEU A 48 -54.74 -15.99 3.93
CA LEU A 48 -53.80 -14.91 4.23
C LEU A 48 -53.63 -14.88 5.76
N LYS A 49 -52.42 -15.17 6.27
CA LYS A 49 -52.11 -15.02 7.69
C LYS A 49 -52.00 -13.53 8.02
N THR A 50 -53.12 -12.82 8.03
CA THR A 50 -53.23 -11.51 8.70
C THR A 50 -53.42 -11.78 10.18
N THR A 51 -52.33 -11.94 10.93
CA THR A 51 -52.40 -11.83 12.38
C THR A 51 -52.48 -10.35 12.74
N LEU A 52 -53.65 -9.75 12.52
CA LEU A 52 -54.12 -8.70 13.42
C LEU A 52 -54.77 -9.45 14.59
N PRO A 53 -54.34 -9.24 15.84
CA PRO A 53 -54.96 -9.92 16.97
C PRO A 53 -56.41 -9.43 17.10
N VAL A 54 -57.34 -10.28 16.68
CA VAL A 54 -58.76 -10.15 17.01
C VAL A 54 -58.92 -10.87 18.35
N ASP A 55 -58.97 -10.09 19.42
CA ASP A 55 -59.10 -10.58 20.79
C ASP A 55 -60.51 -11.14 21.02
N THR A 56 -60.67 -12.46 20.99
CA THR A 56 -61.86 -13.13 21.56
C THR A 56 -61.64 -13.47 23.04
N ASN A 57 -61.12 -12.53 23.83
CA ASN A 57 -61.01 -12.62 25.30
C ASN A 57 -60.87 -11.21 25.90
N ALA A 58 -61.96 -10.48 25.93
CA ALA A 58 -62.01 -9.05 26.24
C ALA A 58 -61.82 -8.67 27.73
N GLU A 59 -61.30 -9.53 28.61
CA GLU A 59 -61.26 -9.15 30.05
C GLU A 59 -60.03 -9.58 30.88
N SER A 60 -59.10 -10.41 30.39
CA SER A 60 -57.99 -10.89 31.26
C SER A 60 -56.57 -10.61 30.78
N VAL A 61 -56.36 -9.87 29.68
CA VAL A 61 -55.00 -9.61 29.14
C VAL A 61 -54.49 -8.18 29.46
N LEU A 62 -55.29 -7.36 30.15
CA LEU A 62 -54.93 -5.97 30.44
C LEU A 62 -53.91 -5.79 31.59
N ALA A 63 -53.41 -6.85 32.23
CA ALA A 63 -52.77 -6.72 33.56
C ALA A 63 -51.31 -7.22 33.71
N SER A 64 -50.61 -7.72 32.68
CA SER A 64 -49.31 -8.38 32.98
C SER A 64 -48.20 -8.36 31.92
N ASN A 65 -48.29 -7.58 30.84
CA ASN A 65 -47.17 -7.42 29.91
C ASN A 65 -46.85 -5.95 29.62
N SER A 66 -46.34 -5.24 30.62
CA SER A 66 -45.57 -4.00 30.42
C SER A 66 -44.16 -4.33 29.89
N LYS A 67 -44.08 -5.11 28.81
CA LYS A 67 -42.84 -5.25 28.07
C LYS A 67 -42.73 -4.01 27.21
N GLU A 68 -41.90 -3.09 27.69
CA GLU A 68 -41.49 -1.83 27.08
C GLU A 68 -41.64 -1.89 25.55
N ARG A 69 -42.58 -1.12 25.00
CA ARG A 69 -42.73 -1.00 23.55
C ARG A 69 -41.42 -0.41 23.03
N VAL A 70 -40.55 -1.25 22.50
CA VAL A 70 -39.34 -0.83 21.79
C VAL A 70 -39.81 -0.05 20.58
N VAL A 71 -39.83 1.28 20.71
CA VAL A 71 -40.12 2.18 19.60
C VAL A 71 -39.05 1.92 18.54
N PRO A 72 -39.43 1.55 17.31
CA PRO A 72 -38.44 1.39 16.25
C PRO A 72 -37.73 2.73 16.07
N LYS A 73 -36.39 2.69 16.00
CA LYS A 73 -35.57 3.91 15.83
C LYS A 73 -36.12 4.74 14.69
N THR A 74 -36.39 6.01 14.97
CA THR A 74 -36.95 6.93 13.98
C THR A 74 -35.90 7.25 12.92
N LEU A 75 -36.34 7.72 11.75
CA LEU A 75 -35.42 8.14 10.68
C LEU A 75 -34.50 9.29 11.13
N GLU A 76 -35.00 10.15 12.02
CA GLU A 76 -34.23 11.25 12.60
C GLU A 76 -33.07 10.76 13.47
N ASP A 77 -33.29 9.70 14.25
CA ASP A 77 -32.24 9.10 15.08
C ASP A 77 -31.16 8.45 14.21
N GLN A 78 -31.56 7.83 13.09
CA GLN A 78 -30.62 7.26 12.13
C GLN A 78 -29.78 8.34 11.44
N ALA A 79 -30.40 9.45 11.06
CA ALA A 79 -29.70 10.60 10.46
C ALA A 79 -28.66 11.18 11.42
N LYS A 80 -29.00 11.37 12.70
CA LYS A 80 -28.07 11.85 13.73
C LYS A 80 -26.87 10.92 13.90
N ILE A 81 -27.08 9.60 13.85
CA ILE A 81 -25.99 8.61 13.94
C ILE A 81 -25.06 8.74 12.73
N ILE A 82 -25.61 8.86 11.51
CA ILE A 82 -24.81 9.01 10.29
C ILE A 82 -23.99 10.32 10.33
N GLU A 83 -24.57 11.43 10.80
CA GLU A 83 -23.85 12.70 10.96
C GLU A 83 -22.70 12.59 11.96
N GLN A 84 -22.91 11.90 13.08
CA GLN A 84 -21.87 11.66 14.08
C GLN A 84 -20.75 10.76 13.54
N ASP A 85 -21.10 9.66 12.88
CA ASP A 85 -20.15 8.71 12.29
C ASP A 85 -19.32 9.37 11.19
N THR A 86 -19.95 10.11 10.28
CA THR A 86 -19.24 10.84 9.21
C THR A 86 -18.25 11.84 9.79
N LYS A 87 -18.66 12.64 10.78
CA LYS A 87 -17.77 13.61 11.44
C LYS A 87 -16.58 12.94 12.13
N ALA A 88 -16.79 11.79 12.78
CA ALA A 88 -15.71 11.02 13.41
C ALA A 88 -14.73 10.45 12.37
N LEU A 89 -15.23 9.95 11.23
CA LEU A 89 -14.41 9.48 10.13
C LEU A 89 -13.57 10.60 9.50
N PHE A 90 -14.17 11.77 9.26
CA PHE A 90 -13.45 12.93 8.74
C PHE A 90 -12.35 13.39 9.71
N ALA A 91 -12.63 13.48 11.01
CA ALA A 91 -11.62 13.85 12.00
C ALA A 91 -10.45 12.86 12.05
N LYS A 92 -10.74 11.55 11.93
CA LYS A 92 -9.71 10.51 11.87
C LYS A 92 -8.88 10.57 10.58
N GLN A 93 -9.53 10.87 9.45
CA GLN A 93 -8.85 10.97 8.16
C GLN A 93 -7.92 12.18 8.09
N VAL A 94 -8.34 13.32 8.64
CA VAL A 94 -7.52 14.54 8.77
C VAL A 94 -6.30 14.28 9.68
N ALA A 95 -6.45 13.52 10.76
CA ALA A 95 -5.34 13.13 11.63
C ALA A 95 -4.34 12.15 10.97
N THR A 96 -4.72 11.48 9.89
CA THR A 96 -3.84 10.58 9.11
C THR A 96 -3.31 11.21 7.82
N SER A 97 -3.84 12.36 7.41
CA SER A 97 -3.36 13.13 6.27
C SER A 97 -2.26 14.10 6.71
N ASP A 98 -1.28 13.60 7.46
CA ASP A 98 0.01 14.27 7.56
C ASP A 98 0.54 14.37 6.14
N SER A 99 0.55 15.59 5.63
CA SER A 99 0.97 15.94 4.28
C SER A 99 2.34 15.35 4.00
N VAL A 100 2.38 14.32 3.14
CA VAL A 100 3.63 13.73 2.68
C VAL A 100 4.42 14.83 1.97
N GLU A 101 5.57 15.19 2.55
CA GLU A 101 6.47 16.19 1.98
C GLU A 101 6.96 15.73 0.58
N ILE A 102 6.49 16.40 -0.47
CA ILE A 102 6.78 16.07 -1.88
C ILE A 102 8.29 16.13 -2.19
N THR A 103 9.05 16.88 -1.40
CA THR A 103 10.52 16.99 -1.47
C THR A 103 11.24 15.73 -0.96
N SER A 104 10.60 14.93 -0.11
CA SER A 104 11.07 13.60 0.33
C SER A 104 10.80 12.51 -0.73
N LEU A 105 9.89 12.80 -1.67
CA LEU A 105 9.48 11.91 -2.77
C LEU A 105 10.35 12.03 -4.03
N ALA A 106 11.20 13.07 -4.11
CA ALA A 106 12.15 13.22 -5.21
C ALA A 106 13.17 12.06 -5.18
N PRO A 107 13.67 11.59 -6.34
CA PRO A 107 14.70 10.56 -6.38
C PRO A 107 15.90 11.03 -5.54
N ARG A 108 16.28 10.23 -4.54
CA ARG A 108 17.47 10.52 -3.72
C ARG A 108 18.67 10.76 -4.63
N LYS A 109 19.51 11.73 -4.23
CA LYS A 109 20.77 12.08 -4.92
C LYS A 109 21.43 10.82 -5.48
N PRO A 110 21.86 10.82 -6.76
CA PRO A 110 22.53 9.65 -7.33
C PRO A 110 23.63 9.23 -6.36
N GLY A 111 23.54 8.00 -5.88
CA GLY A 111 24.41 7.52 -4.80
C GLY A 111 25.87 7.56 -5.22
N PHE A 112 26.76 7.16 -4.31
CA PHE A 112 28.19 6.89 -4.57
C PHE A 112 28.51 6.20 -5.92
N ASP A 113 27.50 5.56 -6.52
CA ASP A 113 27.49 5.05 -7.89
C ASP A 113 27.87 6.08 -8.94
N LEU A 114 27.35 7.31 -8.92
CA LEU A 114 27.74 8.33 -9.91
C LEU A 114 29.22 8.71 -9.76
N ALA A 115 29.68 8.93 -8.53
CA ALA A 115 31.08 9.24 -8.26
C ALA A 115 32.00 8.08 -8.69
N ARG A 116 31.62 6.84 -8.40
CA ARG A 116 32.39 5.64 -8.78
C ARG A 116 32.34 5.35 -10.27
N GLU A 117 31.20 5.52 -10.92
CA GLU A 117 31.05 5.35 -12.36
C GLU A 117 31.80 6.46 -13.11
N TYR A 118 31.78 7.68 -12.59
CA TYR A 118 32.57 8.80 -13.08
C TYR A 118 34.06 8.49 -12.96
N GLU A 119 34.53 8.08 -11.79
CA GLU A 119 35.93 7.70 -11.54
C GLU A 119 36.40 6.55 -12.46
N ARG A 120 35.58 5.50 -12.65
CA ARG A 120 35.89 4.43 -13.62
C ARG A 120 35.94 4.91 -15.07
N ARG A 121 35.19 5.95 -15.43
CA ARG A 121 35.21 6.53 -16.78
C ARG A 121 36.42 7.45 -16.97
N THR A 122 36.76 8.28 -15.98
CA THR A 122 37.94 9.14 -16.02
C THR A 122 39.22 8.33 -16.02
N GLU A 123 39.34 7.28 -15.20
CA GLU A 123 40.53 6.41 -15.17
C GLU A 123 40.83 5.78 -16.55
N ARG A 124 39.78 5.32 -17.26
CA ARG A 124 39.93 4.78 -18.63
C ARG A 124 40.31 5.86 -19.64
N LEU A 125 39.78 7.07 -19.48
CA LEU A 125 40.08 8.19 -20.35
C LEU A 125 41.51 8.69 -20.14
N GLU A 126 41.94 8.87 -18.90
CA GLU A 126 43.29 9.28 -18.50
C GLU A 126 44.35 8.34 -19.07
N LYS A 127 44.14 7.01 -19.02
CA LYS A 127 45.05 6.04 -19.66
C LYS A 127 45.21 6.27 -21.16
N LYS A 128 44.11 6.59 -21.87
CA LYS A 128 44.15 6.90 -23.31
C LYS A 128 44.77 8.25 -23.59
N THR A 129 44.49 9.26 -22.76
CA THR A 129 45.08 10.59 -22.85
C THR A 129 46.58 10.53 -22.64
N ASN A 130 47.07 9.82 -21.62
CA ASN A 130 48.49 9.63 -21.37
C ASN A 130 49.18 8.89 -22.52
N TYR A 131 48.54 7.87 -23.08
CA TYR A 131 49.04 7.19 -24.27
C TYR A 131 49.10 8.14 -25.48
N ALA A 132 48.06 8.93 -25.72
CA ALA A 132 48.02 9.90 -26.81
C ALA A 132 49.06 11.02 -26.62
N ILE A 133 49.27 11.49 -25.39
CA ILE A 133 50.34 12.44 -25.04
C ILE A 133 51.70 11.83 -25.36
N ALA A 134 51.97 10.61 -24.89
CA ALA A 134 53.23 9.92 -25.14
C ALA A 134 53.47 9.68 -26.64
N GLU A 135 52.42 9.30 -27.39
CA GLU A 135 52.50 9.15 -28.84
C GLU A 135 52.73 10.49 -29.55
N ASN A 136 52.09 11.56 -29.11
CA ASN A 136 52.28 12.90 -29.65
C ASN A 136 53.73 13.37 -29.43
N ILE A 137 54.26 13.17 -28.22
CA ILE A 137 55.67 13.45 -27.89
C ILE A 137 56.60 12.66 -28.81
N ARG A 138 56.37 11.35 -29.01
CA ARG A 138 57.18 10.52 -29.92
C ARG A 138 57.14 11.01 -31.36
N LYS A 139 55.97 11.41 -31.88
CA LYS A 139 55.82 11.96 -33.24
C LYS A 139 56.58 13.26 -33.37
N ARG A 140 56.38 14.19 -32.43
CA ARG A 140 57.12 15.46 -32.39
C ARG A 140 58.62 15.22 -32.36
N PHE A 141 59.12 14.33 -31.50
CA PHE A 141 60.54 13.97 -31.47
C PHE A 141 61.07 13.42 -32.79
N LYS A 142 60.30 12.56 -33.45
CA LYS A 142 60.68 11.98 -34.76
C LYS A 142 60.77 13.06 -35.84
N ASP A 143 59.87 14.03 -35.78
CA ASP A 143 59.77 15.11 -36.76
C ASP A 143 60.77 16.25 -36.48
N SER A 144 61.06 16.56 -35.21
CA SER A 144 61.90 17.70 -34.80
C SER A 144 63.35 17.36 -34.45
N HIS A 145 63.71 16.10 -34.17
CA HIS A 145 65.05 15.66 -33.69
C HIS A 145 65.63 16.40 -32.44
N ASP A 146 64.96 17.44 -31.95
CA ASP A 146 65.38 18.27 -30.82
C ASP A 146 64.62 17.91 -29.54
N ILE A 147 65.40 17.54 -28.53
CA ILE A 147 64.95 17.13 -27.19
C ILE A 147 64.57 18.35 -26.33
N SER A 148 65.09 19.54 -26.68
CA SER A 148 65.00 20.75 -25.86
C SER A 148 63.61 21.39 -25.82
N GLU A 149 62.75 21.16 -26.81
CA GLU A 149 61.43 21.80 -26.89
C GLU A 149 60.36 21.10 -26.03
N VAL A 150 60.56 19.83 -25.65
CA VAL A 150 59.57 19.03 -24.91
C VAL A 150 59.67 19.19 -23.38
N GLY A 151 60.81 19.67 -22.86
CA GLY A 151 61.06 19.81 -21.43
C GLY A 151 60.26 20.91 -20.70
N GLY A 152 59.50 21.75 -21.41
CA GLY A 152 58.74 22.85 -20.82
C GLY A 152 57.30 22.53 -20.40
N ILE A 153 56.84 21.28 -20.51
CA ILE A 153 55.42 20.91 -20.27
C ILE A 153 55.22 20.16 -18.95
N THR A 154 56.29 19.68 -18.30
CA THR A 154 56.22 19.02 -16.99
C THR A 154 56.80 19.93 -15.92
N ASN A 155 55.94 20.43 -15.04
CA ASN A 155 56.20 21.05 -13.72
C ASN A 155 55.80 22.53 -13.60
N ASP A 156 54.50 22.80 -13.45
CA ASP A 156 53.95 24.00 -12.80
C ASP A 156 52.79 23.59 -11.88
N GLY A 157 53.07 22.61 -11.01
CA GLY A 157 52.11 22.05 -10.07
C GLY A 157 52.81 21.47 -8.84
N GLU A 158 53.83 22.17 -8.34
CA GLU A 158 54.27 22.00 -6.96
C GLU A 158 53.25 22.72 -6.08
N ASN A 159 52.52 21.91 -5.31
CA ASN A 159 51.55 22.36 -4.33
C ASN A 159 52.27 23.21 -3.26
N ASN A 160 51.83 24.46 -3.13
CA ASN A 160 52.05 25.26 -1.93
C ASN A 160 51.20 24.64 -0.80
N ASP A 161 51.76 23.67 -0.08
CA ASP A 161 51.29 23.35 1.27
C ASP A 161 52.06 24.25 2.24
N GLU A 162 51.58 25.49 2.36
CA GLU A 162 51.89 26.39 3.47
C GLU A 162 51.19 25.85 4.72
N ASP A 163 51.89 25.01 5.49
CA ASP A 163 51.51 24.68 6.86
C ASP A 163 51.90 25.86 7.77
N ASP A 164 50.95 26.78 7.96
CA ASP A 164 50.90 27.76 9.06
C ASP A 164 50.63 27.01 10.37
N ASP A 165 51.63 26.88 11.23
CA ASP A 165 51.49 26.54 12.65
C ASP A 165 52.41 27.46 13.48
N ASP A 166 51.83 28.52 14.07
CA ASP A 166 52.35 29.31 15.21
C ASP A 166 51.18 29.62 16.18
#